data_AF-A0A2A3XKW5-F1
#
_entry.id   AF-A0A2A3XKW5-F1
#
_cell.length_a   1.000
_cell.length_b   1.000
_cell.length_c   1.000
_cell.angle_alpha   90.00
_cell.angle_beta   90.00
_cell.angle_gamma   90.00
#
_symmetry.space_group_name_H-M   'P 1'
#
loop_
_entity.id
_entity.type
_entity.pdbx_description
1 polymer ?
#
loop_
_entity_poly.entity_id
_entity_poly.type
_entity_poly.pdbx_seq_one_letter_code
_entity_poly.pdbx_strand_id
1 'polypeptide(L)'
;MKIMGKATKFAAVTAIAALALTGCGRQDAGADAAGESASGFDEGATIGVALPQKTSENWVLAENLFNKDLKDKGFKPDVQFANSGVAEQQNQINAMISKGAKVIIVGAIDGAQLGNQLKAAKEAGATIIAYDRLLLNTQDVDYYVAYDNFKVGQLQGQALLDGLKEKKGKAPYNIELLAGSPDDANAQVFFDGAMDVLKPAIKDKTVTVASGQQKFEQAVTQGWKAENAQKRMDTLLTGTYTGSKTLDGVLSPNDTLARAALTSVKAAGKDVPVVTGQDSEVESVKSIMKGVQYSTINKDTRALVEHSVTMVQDLQQGKEVEVNDPDSYDNGTKVVPAYLLKPQIVTQKNVKEAYVNDPVLGPLTK
;
A
#
# COMPACT_ATOMS: atom_id res chain seq x y z
N MET A 1 18.08 60.92 89.99
CA MET A 1 18.44 62.04 89.09
C MET A 1 18.87 61.43 87.76
N LYS A 2 18.12 61.70 86.67
CA LYS A 2 18.51 61.73 85.23
C LYS A 2 19.57 60.72 84.72
N ILE A 3 19.50 60.01 83.59
CA ILE A 3 18.81 60.11 82.30
C ILE A 3 19.11 58.81 81.51
N MET A 4 18.26 58.55 80.50
CA MET A 4 18.26 57.56 79.42
C MET A 4 19.60 57.13 78.77
N GLY A 5 19.57 55.97 78.07
CA GLY A 5 20.24 55.85 76.75
C GLY A 5 20.61 54.45 76.24
N LYS A 6 19.68 53.83 75.52
CA LYS A 6 19.74 52.68 74.56
C LYS A 6 21.08 52.37 73.86
N ALA A 7 21.33 51.06 73.63
CA ALA A 7 21.43 50.44 72.29
C ALA A 7 21.70 48.92 72.38
N THR A 8 20.86 48.09 71.75
CA THR A 8 21.10 46.65 71.57
C THR A 8 20.79 46.31 70.11
N LYS A 9 21.75 45.73 69.38
CA LYS A 9 21.55 45.11 68.07
C LYS A 9 22.19 43.71 68.08
N PHE A 10 21.32 42.72 67.82
CA PHE A 10 21.47 41.42 67.15
C PHE A 10 22.89 40.84 67.02
N ALA A 11 23.24 39.76 67.73
CA ALA A 11 22.83 38.35 67.56
C ALA A 11 23.58 37.64 66.41
N ALA A 12 24.56 36.84 66.83
CA ALA A 12 25.35 35.92 66.04
C ALA A 12 24.70 34.54 65.99
N VAL A 13 25.13 33.70 65.04
CA VAL A 13 25.81 32.40 65.25
C VAL A 13 25.57 31.49 64.05
N THR A 14 26.67 31.21 63.35
CA THR A 14 26.85 30.16 62.36
C THR A 14 27.00 28.80 63.07
N ALA A 15 26.31 27.76 62.62
CA ALA A 15 26.58 26.39 63.07
C ALA A 15 26.45 25.40 61.90
N ILE A 16 27.49 24.59 61.76
CA ILE A 16 27.70 23.50 60.80
C ILE A 16 27.17 22.20 61.42
N ALA A 17 26.46 21.36 60.65
CA ALA A 17 26.24 19.94 60.93
C ALA A 17 25.97 19.22 59.58
N ALA A 18 26.90 18.43 59.04
CA ALA A 18 27.21 17.02 59.33
C ALA A 18 26.49 16.06 58.35
N LEU A 19 27.28 15.38 57.51
CA LEU A 19 26.87 14.24 56.67
C LEU A 19 26.65 12.99 57.53
N ALA A 20 25.62 12.20 57.21
CA ALA A 20 25.48 10.81 57.59
C ALA A 20 24.93 9.97 56.41
N LEU A 21 25.51 8.78 56.24
CA LEU A 21 25.30 7.82 55.16
C LEU A 21 24.04 6.94 55.36
N THR A 22 23.44 6.54 54.23
CA THR A 22 22.77 5.27 53.88
C THR A 22 21.78 4.60 54.85
N GLY A 23 20.54 4.42 54.37
CA GLY A 23 19.61 3.38 54.82
C GLY A 23 18.66 2.99 53.70
N CYS A 24 18.84 1.80 53.12
CA CYS A 24 17.96 1.21 52.11
C CYS A 24 16.60 0.89 52.72
N GLY A 25 15.53 1.45 52.17
CA GLY A 25 14.14 1.04 52.41
C GLY A 25 13.49 0.65 51.10
N ARG A 26 13.43 -0.67 50.85
CA ARG A 26 12.72 -1.29 49.74
C ARG A 26 11.22 -1.17 50.02
N GLN A 27 10.53 -0.36 49.24
CA GLN A 27 9.07 -0.33 49.20
C GLN A 27 8.67 -0.72 47.79
N ASP A 28 8.29 -1.99 47.64
CA ASP A 28 7.66 -2.53 46.44
C ASP A 28 6.33 -1.79 46.25
N ALA A 29 6.37 -0.69 45.50
CA ALA A 29 5.20 -0.14 44.84
C ALA A 29 5.11 -0.84 43.49
N GLY A 30 4.16 -1.77 43.38
CA GLY A 30 3.79 -2.39 42.12
C GLY A 30 3.52 -1.28 41.11
N ALA A 31 4.34 -1.25 40.06
CA ALA A 31 4.08 -0.46 38.89
C ALA A 31 2.89 -1.08 38.17
N ASP A 32 1.69 -0.65 38.52
CA ASP A 32 0.59 -0.62 37.58
C ASP A 32 1.00 0.38 36.49
N ALA A 33 1.68 -0.13 35.46
CA ALA A 33 1.78 0.52 34.17
C ALA A 33 0.38 0.49 33.53
N ALA A 34 -0.53 1.30 34.09
CA ALA A 34 -1.69 1.75 33.36
C ALA A 34 -1.13 2.55 32.17
N GLY A 35 -1.20 1.95 30.98
CA GLY A 35 -0.75 2.58 29.76
C GLY A 35 -1.33 3.98 29.67
N GLU A 36 -0.45 4.97 29.51
CA GLU A 36 -0.85 6.31 29.08
C GLU A 36 -1.54 6.13 27.73
N SER A 37 -2.87 6.09 27.74
CA SER A 37 -3.67 6.22 26.54
C SER A 37 -3.19 7.48 25.83
N ALA A 38 -2.67 7.32 24.62
CA ALA A 38 -2.12 8.41 23.84
C ALA A 38 -3.14 9.54 23.81
N SER A 39 -2.74 10.75 24.17
CA SER A 39 -3.60 11.92 23.99
C SER A 39 -3.93 12.03 22.50
N GLY A 40 -5.21 11.95 22.15
CA GLY A 40 -5.68 12.12 20.78
C GLY A 40 -5.43 13.52 20.24
N PHE A 41 -6.17 13.92 19.19
CA PHE A 41 -6.05 15.25 18.60
C PHE A 41 -7.41 15.91 18.39
N ASP A 42 -7.40 17.24 18.23
CA ASP A 42 -8.62 18.05 18.19
C ASP A 42 -9.59 17.66 17.06
N GLU A 43 -10.89 17.88 17.31
CA GLU A 43 -11.91 17.84 16.27
C GLU A 43 -11.62 18.86 15.14
N GLY A 44 -11.97 18.51 13.90
CA GLY A 44 -11.70 19.40 12.77
C GLY A 44 -10.23 19.52 12.37
N ALA A 45 -9.37 18.62 12.87
CA ALA A 45 -7.96 18.56 12.48
C ALA A 45 -7.77 18.30 10.98
N THR A 46 -6.64 18.80 10.47
CA THR A 46 -6.22 18.56 9.08
C THR A 46 -5.66 17.14 8.95
N ILE A 47 -6.11 16.42 7.92
CA ILE A 47 -5.62 15.09 7.56
C ILE A 47 -5.03 15.17 6.15
N GLY A 48 -3.72 14.96 6.05
CA GLY A 48 -3.01 14.94 4.78
C GLY A 48 -3.16 13.58 4.10
N VAL A 49 -3.42 13.56 2.80
CA VAL A 49 -3.43 12.33 2.00
C VAL A 49 -2.60 12.56 0.73
N ALA A 50 -1.41 11.97 0.69
CA ALA A 50 -0.48 12.08 -0.43
C ALA A 50 -0.61 10.82 -1.32
N LEU A 51 -1.38 10.92 -2.39
CA LEU A 51 -1.58 9.85 -3.37
C LEU A 51 -0.49 9.90 -4.46
N PRO A 52 -0.23 8.78 -5.17
CA PRO A 52 0.83 8.70 -6.16
C PRO A 52 0.41 9.38 -7.47
N GLN A 53 0.52 8.70 -8.61
CA GLN A 53 0.08 9.20 -9.92
C GLN A 53 -1.31 8.64 -10.25
N LYS A 54 -2.08 9.33 -11.09
CA LYS A 54 -3.37 8.84 -11.62
C LYS A 54 -3.17 7.78 -12.71
N THR A 55 -2.50 6.67 -12.39
CA THR A 55 -2.18 5.57 -13.32
C THR A 55 -3.26 4.49 -13.39
N SER A 56 -4.19 4.47 -12.45
CA SER A 56 -5.28 3.50 -12.36
C SER A 56 -6.53 4.10 -11.70
N GLU A 57 -7.69 3.50 -11.98
CA GLU A 57 -9.00 4.00 -11.56
C GLU A 57 -9.17 4.02 -10.03
N ASN A 58 -8.56 3.06 -9.33
CA ASN A 58 -8.61 2.95 -7.87
C ASN A 58 -8.01 4.16 -7.14
N TRP A 59 -6.91 4.74 -7.63
CA TRP A 59 -6.35 5.94 -7.01
C TRP A 59 -7.29 7.14 -7.13
N VAL A 60 -7.92 7.31 -8.30
CA VAL A 60 -8.91 8.37 -8.54
C VAL A 60 -10.15 8.17 -7.66
N LEU A 61 -10.60 6.92 -7.50
CA LEU A 61 -11.67 6.58 -6.56
C LEU A 61 -11.28 6.89 -5.11
N ALA A 62 -10.05 6.56 -4.70
CA ALA A 62 -9.54 6.83 -3.36
C ALA A 62 -9.54 8.34 -3.04
N GLU A 63 -9.15 9.21 -3.98
CA GLU A 63 -9.23 10.68 -3.79
C GLU A 63 -10.65 11.13 -3.44
N ASN A 64 -11.64 10.65 -4.21
CA ASN A 64 -13.03 11.03 -3.99
C ASN A 64 -13.54 10.52 -2.63
N LEU A 65 -13.21 9.27 -2.29
CA LEU A 65 -13.60 8.66 -1.02
C LEU A 65 -12.93 9.34 0.16
N PHE A 66 -11.62 9.57 0.15
CA PHE A 66 -10.93 10.29 1.22
C PHE A 66 -11.49 11.68 1.42
N ASN A 67 -11.71 12.45 0.34
CA ASN A 67 -12.31 13.78 0.44
C ASN A 67 -13.70 13.75 1.07
N LYS A 68 -14.52 12.76 0.74
CA LYS A 68 -15.88 12.62 1.24
C LYS A 68 -15.87 12.12 2.69
N ASP A 69 -15.26 10.97 2.93
CA ASP A 69 -15.37 10.24 4.19
C ASP A 69 -14.65 10.99 5.33
N LEU A 70 -13.50 11.63 5.07
CA LEU A 70 -12.86 12.49 6.08
C LEU A 70 -13.75 13.69 6.45
N LYS A 71 -14.41 14.33 5.48
CA LYS A 71 -15.35 15.43 5.75
C LYS A 71 -16.57 14.96 6.54
N ASP A 72 -17.13 13.81 6.17
CA ASP A 72 -18.29 13.23 6.85
C ASP A 72 -17.95 12.86 8.31
N LYS A 73 -16.69 12.54 8.61
CA LYS A 73 -16.19 12.34 9.98
C LYS A 73 -15.74 13.63 10.68
N GLY A 74 -15.91 14.79 10.07
CA GLY A 74 -15.62 16.10 10.67
C GLY A 74 -14.16 16.54 10.57
N PHE A 75 -13.33 15.90 9.74
CA PHE A 75 -11.94 16.31 9.49
C PHE A 75 -11.82 17.27 8.31
N LYS A 76 -10.66 17.94 8.20
CA LYS A 76 -10.30 18.77 7.04
C LYS A 76 -9.33 17.99 6.14
N PRO A 77 -9.80 17.36 5.04
CA PRO A 77 -8.91 16.64 4.15
C PRO A 77 -8.03 17.59 3.32
N ASP A 78 -6.75 17.27 3.22
CA ASP A 78 -5.79 17.81 2.25
C ASP A 78 -5.30 16.66 1.37
N VAL A 79 -6.09 16.31 0.34
CA VAL A 79 -5.80 15.22 -0.59
C VAL A 79 -5.08 15.76 -1.82
N GLN A 80 -3.91 15.21 -2.13
CA GLN A 80 -3.09 15.64 -3.27
C GLN A 80 -2.54 14.45 -4.06
N PHE A 81 -2.28 14.67 -5.34
CA PHE A 81 -1.70 13.69 -6.26
C PHE A 81 -0.33 14.15 -6.76
N ALA A 82 0.68 13.29 -6.67
CA ALA A 82 2.03 13.57 -7.12
C ALA A 82 2.25 13.20 -8.60
N ASN A 83 1.46 13.77 -9.51
CA ASN A 83 1.47 13.39 -10.93
C ASN A 83 2.84 13.57 -11.60
N SER A 84 3.62 14.55 -11.16
CA SER A 84 4.95 14.89 -11.70
C SER A 84 6.08 14.09 -11.06
N GLY A 85 5.77 13.14 -10.17
CA GLY A 85 6.74 12.22 -9.58
C GLY A 85 7.11 12.54 -8.13
N VAL A 86 8.15 11.84 -7.64
CA VAL A 86 8.55 11.82 -6.23
C VAL A 86 8.83 13.22 -5.66
N ALA A 87 9.49 14.09 -6.42
CA ALA A 87 9.79 15.45 -5.97
C ALA A 87 8.53 16.28 -5.70
N GLU A 88 7.46 16.07 -6.47
CA GLU A 88 6.16 16.69 -6.17
C GLU A 88 5.60 16.10 -4.87
N GLN A 89 5.61 14.77 -4.70
CA GLN A 89 5.11 14.12 -3.49
C GLN A 89 5.81 14.62 -2.22
N GLN A 90 7.12 14.79 -2.28
CA GLN A 90 7.93 15.36 -1.19
C GLN A 90 7.47 16.78 -0.81
N ASN A 91 7.21 17.63 -1.80
CA ASN A 91 6.73 18.99 -1.57
C ASN A 91 5.30 19.00 -0.99
N GLN A 92 4.44 18.09 -1.45
CA GLN A 92 3.07 17.96 -0.95
C GLN A 92 3.06 17.56 0.54
N ILE A 93 3.90 16.60 0.94
CA ILE A 93 4.05 16.21 2.35
C ILE A 93 4.57 17.39 3.18
N ASN A 94 5.58 18.13 2.71
CA ASN A 94 6.07 19.34 3.39
C ASN A 94 4.97 20.40 3.57
N ALA A 95 4.09 20.56 2.58
CA ALA A 95 2.95 21.46 2.68
C ALA A 95 1.91 20.97 3.70
N MET A 96 1.64 19.67 3.77
CA MET A 96 0.75 19.07 4.79
C MET A 96 1.30 19.29 6.21
N ILE A 97 2.61 19.12 6.41
CA ILE A 97 3.29 19.43 7.67
C ILE A 97 3.09 20.90 8.04
N SER A 98 3.33 21.82 7.10
CA SER A 98 3.19 23.27 7.32
C SER A 98 1.76 23.68 7.66
N LYS A 99 0.75 22.94 7.16
CA LYS A 99 -0.67 23.12 7.50
C LYS A 99 -1.09 22.44 8.81
N GLY A 100 -0.16 21.81 9.52
CA GLY A 100 -0.40 21.16 10.80
C GLY A 100 -1.22 19.88 10.71
N ALA A 101 -1.04 19.11 9.63
CA ALA A 101 -1.69 17.80 9.49
C ALA A 101 -1.36 16.90 10.70
N LYS A 102 -2.38 16.31 11.32
CA LYS A 102 -2.24 15.42 12.50
C LYS A 102 -2.02 13.98 12.11
N VAL A 103 -2.55 13.59 10.95
CA VAL A 103 -2.24 12.31 10.29
C VAL A 103 -1.88 12.61 8.85
N ILE A 104 -0.85 11.93 8.34
CA ILE A 104 -0.50 11.93 6.92
C ILE A 104 -0.59 10.49 6.41
N ILE A 105 -1.56 10.25 5.53
CA ILE A 105 -1.77 8.98 4.82
C ILE A 105 -0.98 9.06 3.51
N VAL A 106 -0.10 8.08 3.25
CA VAL A 106 0.84 8.13 2.12
C VAL A 106 0.69 6.90 1.23
N GLY A 107 0.18 7.11 0.01
CA GLY A 107 0.33 6.18 -1.10
C GLY A 107 1.56 6.56 -1.91
N ALA A 108 2.71 5.97 -1.61
CA ALA A 108 3.99 6.42 -2.16
C ALA A 108 4.16 6.10 -3.66
N ILE A 109 4.85 6.99 -4.39
CA ILE A 109 5.41 6.64 -5.70
C ILE A 109 6.64 5.77 -5.50
N ASP A 110 7.58 6.26 -4.67
CA ASP A 110 8.78 5.55 -4.22
C ASP A 110 8.93 5.83 -2.72
N GLY A 111 8.59 4.84 -1.89
CA GLY A 111 8.61 4.99 -0.44
C GLY A 111 10.02 5.20 0.13
N ALA A 112 11.05 4.67 -0.53
CA ALA A 112 12.44 4.78 -0.08
C ALA A 112 12.98 6.22 -0.20
N GLN A 113 12.34 7.06 -1.01
CA GLN A 113 12.76 8.45 -1.24
C GLN A 113 12.01 9.48 -0.37
N LEU A 114 11.16 9.05 0.58
CA LEU A 114 10.37 9.96 1.42
C LEU A 114 10.92 10.15 2.84
N GLY A 115 12.01 9.47 3.21
CA GLY A 115 12.50 9.41 4.60
C GLY A 115 12.69 10.77 5.29
N ASN A 116 13.23 11.77 4.59
CA ASN A 116 13.42 13.12 5.15
C ASN A 116 12.10 13.80 5.50
N GLN A 117 11.11 13.69 4.62
CA GLN A 117 9.79 14.31 4.80
C GLN A 117 8.99 13.58 5.89
N LEU A 118 9.10 12.25 5.97
CA LEU A 118 8.44 11.45 7.00
C LEU A 118 9.01 11.76 8.39
N LYS A 119 10.34 11.85 8.52
CA LYS A 119 11.01 12.29 9.75
C LYS A 119 10.53 13.68 10.19
N ALA A 120 10.50 14.65 9.26
CA ALA A 120 10.01 15.99 9.56
C ALA A 120 8.53 16.00 10.00
N ALA A 121 7.69 15.15 9.41
CA ALA A 121 6.30 15.01 9.81
C ALA A 121 6.15 14.44 11.22
N LYS A 122 6.93 13.41 11.56
CA LYS A 122 7.00 12.86 12.93
C LYS A 122 7.47 13.91 13.94
N GLU A 123 8.51 14.67 13.62
CA GLU A 123 9.02 15.78 14.46
C GLU A 123 7.97 16.89 14.66
N ALA A 124 7.09 17.11 13.67
CA ALA A 124 5.95 18.01 13.77
C ALA A 124 4.74 17.42 14.52
N GLY A 125 4.83 16.17 14.99
CA GLY A 125 3.80 15.48 15.77
C GLY A 125 2.69 14.84 14.93
N ALA A 126 2.93 14.57 13.64
CA ALA A 126 2.00 13.81 12.81
C ALA A 126 2.16 12.30 13.02
N THR A 127 1.07 11.56 12.93
CA THR A 127 1.06 10.11 12.74
C THR A 127 1.12 9.78 11.25
N ILE A 128 1.92 8.81 10.85
CA ILE A 128 2.12 8.41 9.46
C ILE A 128 1.48 7.04 9.20
N ILE A 129 0.58 6.98 8.23
CA ILE A 129 -0.05 5.73 7.78
C ILE A 129 0.40 5.47 6.34
N ALA A 130 1.12 4.37 6.12
CA ALA A 130 1.39 3.87 4.77
C ALA A 130 0.10 3.27 4.19
N TYR A 131 -0.31 3.71 3.00
CA TYR A 131 -1.56 3.32 2.35
C TYR A 131 -1.29 2.55 1.06
N ASP A 132 -1.78 1.31 0.98
CA ASP A 132 -1.60 0.31 -0.08
C ASP A 132 -0.14 -0.11 -0.32
N ARG A 133 0.81 0.84 -0.29
CA ARG A 133 2.25 0.66 -0.54
C ARG A 133 3.04 0.93 0.73
N LEU A 134 3.88 -0.02 1.13
CA LEU A 134 4.75 0.12 2.29
C LEU A 134 5.79 1.23 2.08
N LEU A 135 6.04 2.02 3.12
CA LEU A 135 7.10 3.04 3.14
C LEU A 135 8.41 2.39 3.58
N LEU A 136 9.37 2.28 2.66
CA LEU A 136 10.63 1.58 2.86
C LEU A 136 11.72 2.47 3.48
N ASN A 137 12.70 1.84 4.13
CA ASN A 137 13.95 2.43 4.61
C ASN A 137 13.75 3.62 5.57
N THR A 138 12.75 3.53 6.45
CA THR A 138 12.45 4.58 7.43
C THR A 138 11.90 4.00 8.73
N GLN A 139 12.23 4.61 9.86
CA GLN A 139 11.56 4.31 11.13
C GLN A 139 10.26 5.12 11.33
N ASP A 140 10.07 6.16 10.51
CA ASP A 140 9.11 7.25 10.66
C ASP A 140 7.76 6.92 9.98
N VAL A 141 7.28 5.70 10.23
CA VAL A 141 5.98 5.18 9.78
C VAL A 141 5.32 4.47 10.96
N ASP A 142 4.07 4.79 11.27
CA ASP A 142 3.41 4.25 12.47
C ASP A 142 2.59 3.00 12.15
N TYR A 143 1.86 3.03 11.04
CA TYR A 143 0.99 1.93 10.61
C TYR A 143 1.04 1.71 9.11
N TYR A 144 0.66 0.50 8.69
CA TYR A 144 0.47 0.13 7.31
C TYR A 144 -0.93 -0.45 7.08
N VAL A 145 -1.64 0.04 6.07
CA VAL A 145 -2.94 -0.52 5.67
C VAL A 145 -2.92 -0.86 4.19
N ALA A 146 -3.23 -2.11 3.87
CA ALA A 146 -3.20 -2.60 2.49
C ALA A 146 -4.06 -3.85 2.32
N TYR A 147 -3.97 -4.46 1.14
CA TYR A 147 -4.36 -5.85 0.95
C TYR A 147 -3.13 -6.75 1.12
N ASP A 148 -3.36 -8.05 1.36
CA ASP A 148 -2.28 -9.05 1.34
C ASP A 148 -1.68 -9.19 -0.07
N ASN A 149 -0.59 -8.46 -0.32
CA ASN A 149 0.01 -8.34 -1.63
C ASN A 149 0.67 -9.65 -2.10
N PHE A 150 1.25 -10.45 -1.20
CA PHE A 150 1.82 -11.74 -1.61
C PHE A 150 0.70 -12.69 -2.04
N LYS A 151 -0.41 -12.69 -1.30
CA LYS A 151 -1.59 -13.47 -1.68
C LYS A 151 -2.20 -13.02 -3.00
N VAL A 152 -2.20 -11.72 -3.31
CA VAL A 152 -2.61 -11.23 -4.63
C VAL A 152 -1.78 -11.89 -5.73
N GLY A 153 -0.45 -11.90 -5.59
CA GLY A 153 0.45 -12.57 -6.53
C GLY A 153 0.09 -14.05 -6.71
N GLN A 154 -0.10 -14.78 -5.61
CA GLN A 154 -0.49 -16.19 -5.66
C GLN A 154 -1.82 -16.41 -6.39
N LEU A 155 -2.82 -15.55 -6.15
CA LEU A 155 -4.11 -15.61 -6.83
C LEU A 155 -3.97 -15.36 -8.33
N GLN A 156 -3.11 -14.42 -8.75
CA GLN A 156 -2.81 -14.17 -10.16
C GLN A 156 -2.13 -15.37 -10.81
N GLY A 157 -1.08 -15.91 -10.20
CA GLY A 157 -0.39 -17.11 -10.69
C GLY A 157 -1.34 -18.31 -10.83
N GLN A 158 -2.19 -18.55 -9.83
CA GLN A 158 -3.18 -19.62 -9.86
C GLN A 158 -4.24 -19.40 -10.95
N ALA A 159 -4.76 -18.18 -11.07
CA ALA A 159 -5.74 -17.84 -12.10
C ALA A 159 -5.17 -18.03 -13.51
N LEU A 160 -3.90 -17.70 -13.74
CA LEU A 160 -3.24 -17.97 -15.01
C LEU A 160 -3.23 -19.47 -15.32
N LEU A 161 -2.80 -20.31 -14.39
CA LEU A 161 -2.77 -21.77 -14.58
C LEU A 161 -4.15 -22.37 -14.84
N ASP A 162 -5.16 -21.92 -14.09
CA ASP A 162 -6.53 -22.41 -14.26
C ASP A 162 -7.12 -21.96 -15.59
N GLY A 163 -6.90 -20.71 -15.98
CA GLY A 163 -7.34 -20.20 -17.27
C GLY A 163 -6.67 -20.90 -18.45
N LEU A 164 -5.38 -21.24 -18.33
CA LEU A 164 -4.66 -22.01 -19.35
C LEU A 164 -5.28 -23.39 -19.54
N LYS A 165 -5.54 -24.11 -18.45
CA LYS A 165 -6.21 -25.43 -18.50
C LYS A 165 -7.62 -25.33 -19.08
N GLU A 166 -8.36 -24.28 -18.74
CA GLU A 166 -9.74 -24.09 -19.20
C GLU A 166 -9.80 -23.71 -20.69
N LYS A 167 -8.91 -22.83 -21.16
CA LYS A 167 -9.04 -22.17 -22.47
C LYS A 167 -8.04 -22.62 -23.53
N LYS A 168 -6.92 -23.27 -23.16
CA LYS A 168 -5.80 -23.55 -24.09
C LYS A 168 -5.55 -25.04 -24.33
N GLY A 169 -6.34 -25.93 -23.73
CA GLY A 169 -6.30 -27.36 -24.03
C GLY A 169 -5.25 -28.10 -23.23
N LYS A 170 -4.31 -28.80 -23.89
CA LYS A 170 -3.29 -29.61 -23.22
C LYS A 170 -1.95 -28.88 -23.21
N ALA A 171 -1.27 -28.92 -22.07
CA ALA A 171 0.11 -28.46 -21.90
C ALA A 171 1.08 -29.16 -22.88
N PRO A 172 2.23 -28.55 -23.20
CA PRO A 172 2.82 -27.35 -22.58
C PRO A 172 2.19 -26.03 -23.06
N TYR A 173 2.19 -25.02 -22.18
CA TYR A 173 1.73 -23.65 -22.50
C TYR A 173 2.90 -22.68 -22.56
N ASN A 174 2.91 -21.78 -23.54
CA ASN A 174 3.83 -20.66 -23.61
C ASN A 174 3.21 -19.43 -22.95
N ILE A 175 3.91 -18.84 -21.99
CA ILE A 175 3.48 -17.61 -21.32
C ILE A 175 4.53 -16.51 -21.40
N GLU A 176 4.10 -15.28 -21.09
CA GLU A 176 4.99 -14.17 -20.76
C GLU A 176 4.64 -13.54 -19.42
N LEU A 177 5.63 -12.87 -18.84
CA LEU A 177 5.50 -12.21 -17.54
C LEU A 177 5.59 -10.69 -17.69
N LEU A 178 4.64 -10.00 -17.06
CA LEU A 178 4.72 -8.59 -16.74
C LEU A 178 4.81 -8.44 -15.22
N ALA A 179 5.58 -7.46 -14.77
CA ALA A 179 5.67 -7.03 -13.39
C ALA A 179 5.38 -5.53 -13.30
N GLY A 180 5.11 -5.07 -12.07
CA GLY A 180 4.85 -3.67 -11.76
C GLY A 180 6.06 -2.76 -11.90
N SER A 181 5.95 -1.55 -11.35
CA SER A 181 7.05 -0.60 -11.30
C SER A 181 8.09 -1.00 -10.25
N PRO A 182 9.40 -0.92 -10.51
CA PRO A 182 10.44 -1.34 -9.58
C PRO A 182 10.60 -0.43 -8.35
N ASP A 183 10.07 0.78 -8.39
CA ASP A 183 10.03 1.75 -7.29
C ASP A 183 8.78 1.59 -6.39
N ASP A 184 7.85 0.69 -6.76
CA ASP A 184 6.69 0.33 -5.96
C ASP A 184 7.00 -0.88 -5.08
N ALA A 185 6.91 -0.71 -3.76
CA ALA A 185 7.16 -1.75 -2.77
C ALA A 185 6.31 -3.03 -2.99
N ASN A 186 5.14 -2.90 -3.63
CA ASN A 186 4.25 -4.03 -3.86
C ASN A 186 4.64 -4.87 -5.09
N ALA A 187 5.31 -4.27 -6.08
CA ALA A 187 5.51 -4.91 -7.38
C ALA A 187 6.33 -6.21 -7.30
N GLN A 188 7.41 -6.18 -6.53
CA GLN A 188 8.22 -7.37 -6.27
C GLN A 188 7.42 -8.43 -5.50
N VAL A 189 6.64 -8.01 -4.49
CA VAL A 189 5.84 -8.92 -3.65
C VAL A 189 4.75 -9.63 -4.48
N PHE A 190 4.05 -8.91 -5.37
CA PHE A 190 3.11 -9.52 -6.33
C PHE A 190 3.82 -10.54 -7.23
N PHE A 191 4.96 -10.16 -7.78
CA PHE A 191 5.72 -11.01 -8.69
C PHE A 191 6.20 -12.28 -7.99
N ASP A 192 6.73 -12.17 -6.77
CA ASP A 192 7.20 -13.32 -5.99
C ASP A 192 6.05 -14.25 -5.62
N GLY A 193 4.90 -13.72 -5.21
CA GLY A 193 3.70 -14.51 -4.95
C GLY A 193 3.20 -15.26 -6.18
N ALA A 194 3.21 -14.62 -7.36
CA ALA A 194 2.84 -15.27 -8.60
C ALA A 194 3.86 -16.35 -9.01
N MET A 195 5.14 -16.05 -8.89
CA MET A 195 6.21 -16.99 -9.22
C MET A 195 6.29 -18.17 -8.26
N ASP A 196 5.91 -18.02 -6.99
CA ASP A 196 5.74 -19.13 -6.05
C ASP A 196 4.81 -20.21 -6.60
N VAL A 197 3.70 -19.80 -7.24
CA VAL A 197 2.74 -20.70 -7.89
C VAL A 197 3.22 -21.20 -9.26
N LEU A 198 3.87 -20.34 -10.06
CA LEU A 198 4.27 -20.69 -11.43
C LEU A 198 5.55 -21.53 -11.50
N LYS A 199 6.49 -21.37 -10.55
CA LYS A 199 7.79 -22.07 -10.54
C LYS A 199 7.65 -23.60 -10.64
N PRO A 200 6.75 -24.28 -9.90
CA PRO A 200 6.53 -25.71 -10.06
C PRO A 200 6.13 -26.12 -11.50
N ALA A 201 5.19 -25.39 -12.11
CA ALA A 201 4.72 -25.66 -13.48
C ALA A 201 5.78 -25.32 -14.55
N ILE A 202 6.69 -24.37 -14.26
CA ILE A 202 7.84 -24.10 -15.12
C ILE A 202 8.86 -25.24 -15.02
N LYS A 203 9.11 -25.74 -13.80
CA LYS A 203 10.08 -26.81 -13.54
C LYS A 203 9.69 -28.14 -14.20
N ASP A 204 8.40 -28.49 -14.17
CA ASP A 204 7.89 -29.71 -14.80
C ASP A 204 7.58 -29.54 -16.30
N LYS A 205 7.80 -28.34 -16.84
CA LYS A 205 7.57 -27.95 -18.25
C LYS A 205 6.10 -27.93 -18.68
N THR A 206 5.15 -27.95 -17.74
CA THR A 206 3.75 -27.65 -18.03
C THR A 206 3.59 -26.24 -18.60
N VAL A 207 4.39 -25.30 -18.11
CA VAL A 207 4.45 -23.91 -18.55
C VAL A 207 5.88 -23.57 -19.00
N THR A 208 6.02 -22.78 -20.04
CA THR A 208 7.29 -22.24 -20.51
C THR A 208 7.18 -20.73 -20.66
N VAL A 209 8.07 -19.97 -20.02
CA VAL A 209 8.22 -18.54 -20.33
C VAL A 209 9.02 -18.45 -21.63
N ALA A 210 8.35 -18.25 -22.76
CA ALA A 210 8.93 -18.54 -24.07
C ALA A 210 10.08 -17.60 -24.46
N SER A 211 10.08 -16.38 -23.92
CA SER A 211 11.18 -15.42 -24.04
C SER A 211 12.40 -15.75 -23.15
N GLY A 212 12.23 -16.62 -22.16
CA GLY A 212 13.22 -16.90 -21.11
C GLY A 212 13.33 -15.80 -20.04
N GLN A 213 12.51 -14.74 -20.10
CA GLN A 213 12.57 -13.61 -19.17
C GLN A 213 11.76 -13.90 -17.90
N GLN A 214 12.40 -14.55 -16.93
CA GLN A 214 11.75 -15.04 -15.70
C GLN A 214 12.02 -14.21 -14.44
N LYS A 215 12.95 -13.25 -14.52
CA LYS A 215 13.32 -12.42 -13.37
C LYS A 215 12.48 -11.16 -13.30
N PHE A 216 12.25 -10.64 -12.09
CA PHE A 216 11.48 -9.42 -11.88
C PHE A 216 12.01 -8.26 -12.73
N GLU A 217 13.33 -8.01 -12.70
CA GLU A 217 13.98 -6.91 -13.42
C GLU A 217 13.82 -7.02 -14.94
N GLN A 218 13.57 -8.23 -15.44
CA GLN A 218 13.31 -8.47 -16.86
C GLN A 218 11.84 -8.28 -17.22
N ALA A 219 10.93 -8.27 -16.24
CA ALA A 219 9.47 -8.19 -16.43
C ALA A 219 8.87 -6.82 -16.05
N VAL A 220 9.64 -5.94 -15.39
CA VAL A 220 9.15 -4.66 -14.86
C VAL A 220 8.50 -3.76 -15.90
N THR A 221 7.49 -3.01 -15.44
CA THR A 221 6.82 -1.97 -16.20
C THR A 221 6.89 -0.67 -15.44
N GLN A 222 7.91 0.15 -15.78
CA GLN A 222 8.16 1.42 -15.08
C GLN A 222 6.92 2.30 -15.04
N GLY A 223 6.59 2.77 -13.84
CA GLY A 223 5.46 3.64 -13.53
C GLY A 223 4.08 3.01 -13.72
N TRP A 224 3.98 1.68 -13.85
CA TRP A 224 2.71 1.00 -14.18
C TRP A 224 2.06 1.51 -15.48
N LYS A 225 2.89 2.00 -16.39
CA LYS A 225 2.48 2.70 -17.61
C LYS A 225 2.05 1.73 -18.71
N ALA A 226 0.85 1.94 -19.25
CA ALA A 226 0.29 1.12 -20.32
C ALA A 226 1.19 1.13 -21.57
N GLU A 227 1.77 2.28 -21.95
CA GLU A 227 2.66 2.40 -23.09
C GLU A 227 3.93 1.54 -22.96
N ASN A 228 4.43 1.38 -21.74
CA ASN A 228 5.60 0.54 -21.45
C ASN A 228 5.26 -0.95 -21.57
N ALA A 229 4.11 -1.38 -21.04
CA ALA A 229 3.64 -2.75 -21.21
C ALA A 229 3.33 -3.08 -22.66
N GLN A 230 2.70 -2.17 -23.41
CA GLN A 230 2.42 -2.37 -24.83
C GLN A 230 3.71 -2.52 -25.64
N LYS A 231 4.68 -1.62 -25.45
CA LYS A 231 5.99 -1.70 -26.12
C LYS A 231 6.72 -3.02 -25.83
N ARG A 232 6.67 -3.46 -24.56
CA ARG A 232 7.22 -4.75 -24.14
C ARG A 232 6.52 -5.90 -24.84
N MET A 233 5.18 -5.92 -24.85
CA MET A 233 4.40 -6.98 -25.48
C MET A 233 4.64 -7.02 -26.99
N ASP A 234 4.70 -5.88 -27.68
CA ASP A 234 5.04 -5.81 -29.11
C ASP A 234 6.43 -6.44 -29.39
N THR A 235 7.41 -6.16 -28.53
CA THR A 235 8.77 -6.73 -28.63
C THR A 235 8.75 -8.25 -28.44
N LEU A 236 8.01 -8.75 -27.44
CA LEU A 236 7.87 -10.18 -27.19
C LEU A 236 7.15 -10.89 -28.36
N LEU A 237 6.05 -10.33 -28.85
CA LEU A 237 5.28 -10.91 -29.95
C LEU A 237 6.09 -11.01 -31.24
N THR A 238 6.88 -9.98 -31.57
CA THR A 238 7.71 -9.95 -32.78
C THR A 238 8.98 -10.80 -32.66
N GLY A 239 9.62 -10.82 -31.49
CA GLY A 239 10.88 -11.54 -31.27
C GLY A 239 10.72 -13.03 -30.90
N THR A 240 9.65 -13.40 -30.19
CA THR A 240 9.50 -14.74 -29.60
C THR A 240 8.45 -15.60 -30.30
N TYR A 241 7.37 -14.98 -30.78
CA TYR A 241 6.17 -15.66 -31.29
C TYR A 241 6.07 -15.58 -32.82
N THR A 242 7.12 -16.03 -33.48
CA THR A 242 7.19 -16.19 -34.94
C THR A 242 6.87 -17.65 -35.35
N GLY A 243 6.45 -17.84 -36.60
CA GLY A 243 6.08 -19.16 -37.11
C GLY A 243 4.89 -19.77 -36.37
N SER A 244 5.02 -21.03 -35.93
CA SER A 244 3.93 -21.78 -35.29
C SER A 244 3.85 -21.61 -33.77
N LYS A 245 4.68 -20.76 -33.15
CA LYS A 245 4.67 -20.59 -31.70
C LYS A 245 3.51 -19.68 -31.27
N THR A 246 2.63 -20.21 -30.44
CA THR A 246 1.46 -19.49 -29.89
C THR A 246 1.78 -18.89 -28.53
N LEU A 247 1.18 -17.75 -28.21
CA LEU A 247 1.15 -17.18 -26.88
C LEU A 247 -0.13 -17.66 -26.19
N ASP A 248 0.01 -18.44 -25.13
CA ASP A 248 -1.12 -19.07 -24.45
C ASP A 248 -1.58 -18.24 -23.23
N GLY A 249 -0.65 -17.56 -22.56
CA GLY A 249 -0.96 -16.75 -21.39
C GLY A 249 -0.03 -15.57 -21.14
N VAL A 250 -0.52 -14.56 -20.42
CA VAL A 250 0.28 -13.43 -19.93
C VAL A 250 -0.07 -13.23 -18.45
N LEU A 251 0.93 -13.36 -17.58
CA LEU A 251 0.80 -12.89 -16.21
C LEU A 251 0.86 -11.36 -16.25
N SER A 252 -0.25 -10.71 -15.97
CA SER A 252 -0.31 -9.27 -15.75
C SER A 252 -0.64 -8.96 -14.29
N PRO A 253 0.12 -8.06 -13.63
CA PRO A 253 -0.05 -7.73 -12.22
C PRO A 253 -1.15 -6.70 -11.96
N ASN A 254 -1.68 -6.03 -13.00
CA ASN A 254 -2.89 -5.20 -12.90
C ASN A 254 -3.68 -5.13 -14.22
N ASP A 255 -4.84 -4.48 -14.16
CA ASP A 255 -5.78 -4.33 -15.26
C ASP A 255 -5.29 -3.37 -16.36
N THR A 256 -4.63 -2.26 -16.00
CA THR A 256 -4.02 -1.34 -16.98
C THR A 256 -3.02 -2.06 -17.89
N LEU A 257 -2.10 -2.83 -17.31
CA LEU A 257 -1.08 -3.56 -18.07
C LEU A 257 -1.70 -4.75 -18.83
N ALA A 258 -2.74 -5.38 -18.28
CA ALA A 258 -3.46 -6.48 -18.93
C ALA A 258 -4.11 -6.01 -20.24
N ARG A 259 -4.80 -4.86 -20.19
CA ARG A 259 -5.43 -4.28 -21.39
C ARG A 259 -4.41 -3.81 -22.41
N ALA A 260 -3.27 -3.29 -21.98
CA ALA A 260 -2.17 -2.93 -22.88
C ALA A 260 -1.61 -4.16 -23.61
N ALA A 261 -1.37 -5.26 -22.89
CA ALA A 261 -0.93 -6.52 -23.48
C ALA A 261 -1.96 -7.09 -24.48
N LEU A 262 -3.25 -7.09 -24.12
CA LEU A 262 -4.33 -7.52 -25.00
C LEU A 262 -4.44 -6.65 -26.27
N THR A 263 -4.16 -5.36 -26.15
CA THR A 263 -4.12 -4.44 -27.30
C THR A 263 -3.02 -4.84 -28.29
N SER A 264 -1.81 -5.11 -27.81
CA SER A 264 -0.70 -5.62 -28.64
C SER A 264 -1.02 -6.96 -29.30
N VAL A 265 -1.58 -7.91 -28.55
CA VAL A 265 -1.99 -9.22 -29.09
C VAL A 265 -2.98 -9.06 -30.23
N LYS A 266 -4.02 -8.23 -30.03
CA LYS A 266 -5.04 -7.96 -31.03
C LYS A 266 -4.44 -7.29 -32.28
N ALA A 267 -3.56 -6.30 -32.09
CA ALA A 267 -2.89 -5.61 -33.19
C ALA A 267 -1.99 -6.55 -34.01
N ALA A 268 -1.36 -7.54 -33.36
CA ALA A 268 -0.56 -8.57 -34.01
C ALA A 268 -1.40 -9.68 -34.71
N GLY A 269 -2.74 -9.61 -34.65
CA GLY A 269 -3.62 -10.61 -35.24
C GLY A 269 -3.50 -12.00 -34.59
N LYS A 270 -3.10 -12.06 -33.32
CA LYS A 270 -2.92 -13.31 -32.58
C LYS A 270 -4.17 -13.66 -31.78
N ASP A 271 -4.35 -14.94 -31.52
CA ASP A 271 -5.41 -15.43 -30.64
C ASP A 271 -5.29 -14.85 -29.24
N VAL A 272 -6.43 -14.59 -28.59
CA VAL A 272 -6.49 -14.01 -27.25
C VAL A 272 -5.87 -14.99 -26.23
N PRO A 273 -4.75 -14.63 -25.54
CA PRO A 273 -4.18 -15.47 -24.49
C PRO A 273 -4.99 -15.34 -23.19
N VAL A 274 -4.71 -16.21 -22.23
CA VAL A 274 -5.19 -16.08 -20.85
C VAL A 274 -4.44 -14.93 -20.19
N VAL A 275 -5.12 -13.83 -19.87
CA VAL A 275 -4.49 -12.65 -19.23
C VAL A 275 -5.11 -12.41 -17.86
N THR A 276 -4.26 -12.32 -16.83
CA THR A 276 -4.66 -11.96 -15.46
C THR A 276 -4.73 -10.44 -15.28
N GLY A 277 -5.08 -9.97 -14.09
CA GLY A 277 -5.14 -8.55 -13.78
C GLY A 277 -5.37 -8.30 -12.30
N GLN A 278 -5.65 -7.05 -11.95
CA GLN A 278 -5.85 -6.54 -10.58
C GLN A 278 -6.54 -5.18 -10.68
N ASP A 279 -7.31 -4.82 -9.66
CA ASP A 279 -7.94 -3.51 -9.41
C ASP A 279 -9.39 -3.37 -9.91
N SER A 280 -9.90 -4.37 -10.63
CA SER A 280 -11.32 -4.41 -11.06
C SER A 280 -11.76 -3.20 -11.88
N GLU A 281 -10.88 -2.71 -12.75
CA GLU A 281 -11.16 -1.53 -13.56
C GLU A 281 -12.32 -1.80 -14.52
N VAL A 282 -13.16 -0.78 -14.76
CA VAL A 282 -14.45 -0.93 -15.45
C VAL A 282 -14.31 -1.64 -16.80
N GLU A 283 -13.31 -1.26 -17.60
CA GLU A 283 -13.09 -1.87 -18.91
C GLU A 283 -12.53 -3.29 -18.82
N SER A 284 -11.78 -3.62 -17.77
CA SER A 284 -11.32 -4.99 -17.52
C SER A 284 -12.46 -5.89 -17.04
N VAL A 285 -13.37 -5.40 -16.19
CA VAL A 285 -14.57 -6.15 -15.80
C VAL A 285 -15.46 -6.44 -17.01
N LYS A 286 -15.70 -5.45 -17.89
CA LYS A 286 -16.40 -5.66 -19.17
C LYS A 286 -15.67 -6.66 -20.06
N SER A 287 -14.34 -6.61 -20.12
CA SER A 287 -13.51 -7.55 -20.88
C SER A 287 -13.64 -8.98 -20.36
N ILE A 288 -13.66 -9.17 -19.04
CA ILE A 288 -13.87 -10.46 -18.38
C ILE A 288 -15.26 -11.03 -18.68
N MET A 289 -16.30 -10.20 -18.63
CA MET A 289 -17.66 -10.63 -18.99
C MET A 289 -17.76 -11.09 -20.45
N LYS A 290 -16.97 -10.48 -21.36
CA LYS A 290 -16.86 -10.88 -22.76
C LYS A 290 -15.91 -12.07 -23.00
N GLY A 291 -15.30 -12.60 -21.95
CA GLY A 291 -14.38 -13.74 -22.02
C GLY A 291 -13.00 -13.42 -22.61
N VAL A 292 -12.65 -12.13 -22.74
CA VAL A 292 -11.37 -11.66 -23.33
C VAL A 292 -10.25 -11.66 -22.30
N GLN A 293 -10.27 -10.73 -21.33
CA GLN A 293 -9.42 -10.84 -20.14
C GLN A 293 -9.93 -12.00 -19.28
N TYR A 294 -9.05 -12.81 -18.69
CA TYR A 294 -9.49 -14.01 -17.96
C TYR A 294 -9.92 -13.69 -16.53
N SER A 295 -9.14 -12.86 -15.84
CA SER A 295 -9.37 -12.54 -14.44
C SER A 295 -8.88 -11.15 -14.08
N THR A 296 -9.37 -10.67 -12.94
CA THR A 296 -8.83 -9.54 -12.17
C THR A 296 -8.85 -9.91 -10.69
N ILE A 297 -8.24 -9.09 -9.85
CA ILE A 297 -8.30 -9.21 -8.40
C ILE A 297 -9.08 -8.01 -7.87
N ASN A 298 -10.16 -8.27 -7.16
CA ASN A 298 -10.91 -7.27 -6.43
C ASN A 298 -10.18 -6.92 -5.13
N LYS A 299 -9.67 -5.69 -5.12
CA LYS A 299 -9.19 -4.96 -3.95
C LYS A 299 -10.13 -3.76 -3.77
N ASP A 300 -11.22 -3.95 -3.04
CA ASP A 300 -12.21 -2.90 -2.84
C ASP A 300 -11.57 -1.65 -2.22
N THR A 301 -11.48 -0.58 -3.00
CA THR A 301 -10.91 0.69 -2.57
C THR A 301 -11.76 1.34 -1.48
N ARG A 302 -13.07 1.09 -1.48
CA ARG A 302 -13.99 1.62 -0.46
C ARG A 302 -13.62 1.07 0.91
N ALA A 303 -13.43 -0.24 1.01
CA ALA A 303 -13.05 -0.89 2.26
C ALA A 303 -11.66 -0.42 2.76
N LEU A 304 -10.70 -0.21 1.85
CA LEU A 304 -9.36 0.26 2.22
C LEU A 304 -9.37 1.72 2.73
N VAL A 305 -10.12 2.60 2.06
CA VAL A 305 -10.30 3.99 2.49
C VAL A 305 -11.09 4.06 3.79
N GLU A 306 -12.18 3.31 3.92
CA GLU A 306 -13.01 3.24 5.12
C GLU A 306 -12.19 2.82 6.34
N HIS A 307 -11.35 1.79 6.19
CA HIS A 307 -10.46 1.37 7.28
C HIS A 307 -9.43 2.45 7.60
N SER A 308 -8.81 3.08 6.59
CA SER A 308 -7.85 4.18 6.80
C SER A 308 -8.48 5.37 7.56
N VAL A 309 -9.72 5.73 7.23
CA VAL A 309 -10.48 6.78 7.93
C VAL A 309 -10.83 6.34 9.35
N THR A 310 -11.15 5.05 9.56
CA THR A 310 -11.39 4.49 10.89
C THR A 310 -10.14 4.61 11.78
N MET A 311 -8.97 4.25 11.26
CA MET A 311 -7.69 4.44 11.97
C MET A 311 -7.47 5.91 12.37
N VAL A 312 -7.80 6.86 11.49
CA VAL A 312 -7.74 8.30 11.80
C VAL A 312 -8.69 8.67 12.95
N GLN A 313 -9.91 8.12 12.98
CA GLN A 313 -10.86 8.34 14.08
C GLN A 313 -10.37 7.77 15.41
N ASP A 314 -9.77 6.57 15.39
CA ASP A 314 -9.21 5.95 16.59
C ASP A 314 -8.07 6.79 17.15
N LEU A 315 -7.15 7.23 16.28
CA LEU A 315 -6.06 8.14 16.64
C LEU A 315 -6.58 9.47 17.21
N GLN A 316 -7.63 10.04 16.61
CA GLN A 316 -8.27 11.27 17.13
C GLN A 316 -8.78 11.07 18.57
N GLN A 317 -9.37 9.91 18.83
CA GLN A 317 -10.00 9.59 20.12
C GLN A 317 -9.00 9.05 21.16
N GLY A 318 -7.71 8.97 20.82
CA GLY A 318 -6.69 8.37 21.68
C GLY A 318 -6.88 6.87 21.90
N LYS A 319 -7.59 6.21 20.97
CA LYS A 319 -7.82 4.77 20.99
C LYS A 319 -6.67 4.04 20.32
N GLU A 320 -6.52 2.77 20.70
CA GLU A 320 -5.64 1.85 20.01
C GLU A 320 -6.15 1.61 18.58
N VAL A 321 -5.23 1.65 17.62
CA VAL A 321 -5.53 1.40 16.21
C VAL A 321 -5.55 -0.11 15.96
N GLU A 322 -6.62 -0.62 15.37
CA GLU A 322 -6.72 -2.04 15.02
C GLU A 322 -5.68 -2.44 13.96
N VAL A 323 -4.91 -3.49 14.25
CA VAL A 323 -3.99 -4.15 13.32
C VAL A 323 -4.24 -5.66 13.37
N ASN A 324 -4.08 -6.34 12.24
CA ASN A 324 -4.29 -7.79 12.15
C ASN A 324 -3.02 -8.57 11.73
N ASP A 325 -1.94 -7.86 11.44
CA ASP A 325 -0.62 -8.41 11.12
C ASP A 325 0.49 -7.49 11.70
N PRO A 326 0.78 -7.59 13.01
CA PRO A 326 1.73 -6.71 13.67
C PRO A 326 3.20 -7.02 13.35
N ASP A 327 3.50 -8.22 12.83
CA ASP A 327 4.85 -8.79 12.87
C ASP A 327 5.46 -9.08 11.47
N SER A 328 4.69 -9.02 10.38
CA SER A 328 5.17 -9.54 9.08
C SER A 328 5.81 -8.50 8.15
N TYR A 329 5.55 -7.20 8.32
CA TYR A 329 5.95 -6.17 7.34
C TYR A 329 7.23 -5.44 7.72
N ASP A 330 8.36 -6.07 7.45
CA ASP A 330 9.67 -5.41 7.50
C ASP A 330 9.83 -4.43 6.33
N ASN A 331 10.03 -3.16 6.64
CA ASN A 331 10.26 -2.12 5.65
C ASN A 331 11.75 -1.85 5.35
N GLY A 332 12.65 -2.70 5.84
CA GLY A 332 14.11 -2.57 5.77
C GLY A 332 14.72 -1.79 6.93
N THR A 333 13.92 -1.26 7.85
CA THR A 333 14.38 -0.53 9.05
C THR A 333 13.68 -1.02 10.31
N LYS A 334 12.38 -1.31 10.22
CA LYS A 334 11.60 -1.92 11.29
C LYS A 334 10.45 -2.74 10.73
N VAL A 335 9.87 -3.57 11.58
CA VAL A 335 8.57 -4.16 11.33
C VAL A 335 7.48 -3.11 11.60
N VAL A 336 6.61 -2.88 10.62
CA VAL A 336 5.52 -1.90 10.70
C VAL A 336 4.22 -2.64 11.00
N PRO A 337 3.49 -2.29 12.08
CA PRO A 337 2.19 -2.88 12.38
C PRO A 337 1.21 -2.67 11.22
N ALA A 338 0.60 -3.76 10.74
CA ALA A 338 -0.22 -3.72 9.55
C ALA A 338 -1.66 -4.20 9.76
N TYR A 339 -2.56 -3.62 8.97
CA TYR A 339 -3.90 -4.16 8.73
C TYR A 339 -4.01 -4.57 7.27
N LEU A 340 -4.23 -5.86 7.04
CA LEU A 340 -4.42 -6.42 5.71
C LEU A 340 -5.88 -6.79 5.45
N LEU A 341 -6.43 -6.23 4.40
CA LEU A 341 -7.66 -6.72 3.78
C LEU A 341 -7.38 -7.93 2.90
N LYS A 342 -8.39 -8.78 2.73
CA LYS A 342 -8.28 -10.00 1.91
C LYS A 342 -8.63 -9.70 0.45
N PRO A 343 -7.73 -9.97 -0.51
CA PRO A 343 -8.04 -9.81 -1.92
C PRO A 343 -8.98 -10.93 -2.40
N GLN A 344 -9.82 -10.64 -3.39
CA GLN A 344 -10.73 -11.62 -3.99
C GLN A 344 -10.45 -11.80 -5.48
N ILE A 345 -10.21 -13.04 -5.91
CA ILE A 345 -10.09 -13.36 -7.34
C ILE A 345 -11.45 -13.23 -8.03
N VAL A 346 -11.48 -12.57 -9.19
CA VAL A 346 -12.67 -12.40 -10.01
C VAL A 346 -12.42 -12.92 -11.42
N THR A 347 -13.33 -13.78 -11.87
CA THR A 347 -13.39 -14.35 -13.21
C THR A 347 -14.81 -14.22 -13.75
N GLN A 348 -15.05 -14.63 -14.99
CA GLN A 348 -16.41 -14.66 -15.55
C GLN A 348 -17.40 -15.48 -14.69
N LYS A 349 -16.92 -16.46 -13.92
CA LYS A 349 -17.74 -17.35 -13.10
C LYS A 349 -18.38 -16.66 -11.90
N ASN A 350 -17.68 -15.71 -11.28
CA ASN A 350 -18.13 -15.07 -10.03
C ASN A 350 -18.25 -13.54 -10.14
N VAL A 351 -18.06 -12.96 -11.33
CA VAL A 351 -18.08 -11.50 -11.55
C VAL A 351 -19.36 -10.83 -11.02
N LYS A 352 -20.52 -11.49 -11.14
CA LYS A 352 -21.79 -10.95 -10.64
C LYS A 352 -21.85 -10.90 -9.11
N GLU A 353 -21.38 -11.96 -8.46
CA GLU A 353 -21.36 -12.08 -7.01
C GLU A 353 -20.33 -11.14 -6.39
N ALA A 354 -19.13 -11.09 -6.97
CA ALA A 354 -18.03 -10.27 -6.49
C ALA A 354 -18.37 -8.78 -6.42
N TYR A 355 -19.23 -8.30 -7.34
CA TYR A 355 -19.57 -6.88 -7.46
C TYR A 355 -21.03 -6.56 -7.15
N VAL A 356 -21.79 -7.49 -6.54
CA VAL A 356 -23.23 -7.29 -6.28
C VAL A 356 -23.52 -6.02 -5.45
N ASN A 357 -22.61 -5.67 -4.54
CA ASN A 357 -22.69 -4.50 -3.67
C ASN A 357 -21.82 -3.33 -4.17
N ASP A 358 -21.25 -3.42 -5.38
CA ASP A 358 -20.51 -2.32 -5.98
C ASP A 358 -21.45 -1.38 -6.73
N PRO A 359 -21.48 -0.06 -6.41
CA PRO A 359 -22.40 0.88 -7.05
C PRO A 359 -22.07 1.15 -8.52
N VAL A 360 -20.84 0.88 -8.96
CA VAL A 360 -20.39 1.07 -10.34
C VAL A 360 -20.37 -0.26 -11.08
N LEU A 361 -19.70 -1.28 -10.51
CA LEU A 361 -19.50 -2.58 -11.14
C LEU A 361 -20.72 -3.51 -11.02
N GLY A 362 -21.52 -3.37 -9.96
CA GLY A 362 -22.74 -4.16 -9.77
C GLY A 362 -23.75 -3.97 -10.90
N PRO A 363 -24.13 -2.75 -11.28
CA PRO A 363 -24.99 -2.50 -12.44
C PRO A 363 -24.43 -3.05 -13.77
N LEU A 364 -23.10 -3.06 -13.94
CA LEU A 364 -22.44 -3.52 -15.16
C LEU A 364 -22.44 -5.04 -15.31
N THR A 365 -22.59 -5.77 -14.21
CA THR A 365 -22.38 -7.22 -14.14
C THR A 365 -23.69 -8.01 -14.03
N LYS A 366 -24.83 -7.33 -14.11
CA LYS A 366 -26.16 -7.96 -14.07
C LYS A 366 -26.48 -8.83 -15.27
#